data_AF-A0AAE3YS59-F1
#
_entry.id   AF-A0AAE3YS59-F1
#
_cell.length_a   1.000
_cell.length_b   1.000
_cell.length_c   1.000
_cell.angle_alpha   90.00
_cell.angle_beta   90.00
_cell.angle_gamma   90.00
#
_symmetry.space_group_name_H-M   'P 1'
#
loop_
_entity.id
_entity.type
_entity.pdbx_description
1 polymer ?
#
loop_
_entity_poly.entity_id
_entity_poly.type
_entity_poly.pdbx_seq_one_letter_code
_entity_poly.pdbx_strand_id
1 'polypeptide(L)'
;MAGRHCVAFVDESLLKGSHSPGFYLLAAVILDQDTADQARNAMRAAVGGDYFHTTKLHHAARFRVVEDALDTVAAHAGWVHIVTHAPLDVPKEIARQRCLGQMLPELNRQRVRDVILDSRGADPDPEKRDSNDLRDRRTYRHLVREGTISSRMALRHQPSRDEGLWMADAAAWATQRVLRSDDPVWWNRIADVTTVTDAVTGTDLHIRGDGGGDRAALPHGDHGPQRASQSAPPLLSPPAYPSAADAPPSFPDATLTDLVMQSLYARQAHARVEKQLSRSIAELSAEVRNLHHTIQRIAALHPPQSDAPEATPEPPDTGPQSGVDGRGDLRALE
;
A
#
# COMPACT_ATOMS: atom_id res chain seq x y z
N MET A 1 15.33 -15.25 -17.36
CA MET A 1 13.86 -15.14 -17.46
C MET A 1 13.40 -14.03 -16.55
N ALA A 2 12.75 -13.00 -17.07
CA ALA A 2 12.17 -11.95 -16.23
C ALA A 2 11.04 -12.61 -15.41
N GLY A 3 11.18 -12.66 -14.09
CA GLY A 3 10.16 -13.28 -13.23
C GLY A 3 8.85 -12.50 -13.32
N ARG A 4 7.74 -13.24 -13.35
CA ARG A 4 6.37 -12.72 -13.23
C ARG A 4 6.29 -11.65 -12.14
N HIS A 5 5.61 -10.56 -12.44
CA HIS A 5 5.36 -9.50 -11.48
C HIS A 5 3.99 -8.87 -11.70
N CYS A 6 3.47 -8.25 -10.66
CA CYS A 6 2.20 -7.55 -10.73
C CYS A 6 2.43 -6.06 -11.01
N VAL A 7 1.44 -5.44 -11.65
CA VAL A 7 1.31 -4.00 -11.84
C VAL A 7 0.11 -3.54 -11.02
N ALA A 8 0.23 -2.42 -10.31
CA ALA A 8 -0.88 -1.79 -9.60
C ALA A 8 -1.21 -0.44 -10.21
N PHE A 9 -2.48 -0.20 -10.50
CA PHE A 9 -3.01 1.10 -10.92
C PHE A 9 -3.72 1.74 -9.75
N VAL A 10 -3.43 3.00 -9.47
CA VAL A 10 -3.90 3.66 -8.25
C VAL A 10 -4.57 4.98 -8.56
N ASP A 11 -5.78 5.15 -8.03
CA ASP A 11 -6.52 6.41 -8.07
C ASP A 11 -7.00 6.85 -6.68
N GLU A 12 -7.28 8.14 -6.53
CA GLU A 12 -7.70 8.77 -5.28
C GLU A 12 -9.19 9.12 -5.26
N SER A 13 -9.82 8.99 -4.09
CA SER A 13 -11.13 9.60 -3.84
C SER A 13 -11.16 10.31 -2.49
N LEU A 14 -11.97 11.35 -2.42
CA LEU A 14 -12.05 12.22 -1.26
C LEU A 14 -13.51 12.63 -1.02
N LEU A 15 -13.93 12.51 0.23
CA LEU A 15 -15.13 13.17 0.72
C LEU A 15 -14.75 14.12 1.85
N LYS A 16 -14.91 15.42 1.59
CA LYS A 16 -14.92 16.41 2.67
C LYS A 16 -16.32 16.45 3.24
N GLY A 17 -16.49 16.06 4.50
CA GLY A 17 -17.80 16.21 5.14
C GLY A 17 -18.02 17.65 5.61
N SER A 18 -19.21 18.18 5.34
CA SER A 18 -19.69 19.44 5.95
C SER A 18 -20.36 19.18 7.31
N HIS A 19 -20.97 17.99 7.48
CA HIS A 19 -21.65 17.53 8.70
C HIS A 19 -21.25 16.10 9.10
N SER A 20 -20.23 15.55 8.45
CA SER A 20 -19.77 14.16 8.58
C SER A 20 -18.23 14.17 8.68
N PRO A 21 -17.59 13.20 9.36
CA PRO A 21 -16.14 13.15 9.55
C PRO A 21 -15.31 13.15 8.26
N GLY A 22 -15.91 12.84 7.10
CA GLY A 22 -15.22 12.74 5.82
C GLY A 22 -14.19 11.62 5.78
N PHE A 23 -13.61 11.39 4.60
CA PHE A 23 -12.54 10.42 4.40
C PHE A 23 -11.69 10.79 3.20
N TYR A 24 -10.49 10.23 3.18
CA TYR A 24 -9.63 10.18 2.00
C TYR A 24 -9.27 8.73 1.73
N LEU A 25 -9.29 8.28 0.48
CA LEU A 25 -8.86 6.92 0.12
C LEU A 25 -7.98 6.90 -1.13
N LEU A 26 -7.13 5.87 -1.19
CA LEU A 26 -6.48 5.41 -2.41
C LEU A 26 -7.01 4.03 -2.74
N ALA A 27 -7.37 3.79 -4.00
CA ALA A 27 -7.75 2.49 -4.51
C ALA A 27 -6.67 1.97 -5.46
N ALA A 28 -6.15 0.77 -5.22
CA ALA A 28 -5.18 0.11 -6.08
C ALA A 28 -5.80 -1.13 -6.72
N VAL A 29 -5.89 -1.17 -8.05
CA VAL A 29 -6.25 -2.36 -8.81
C VAL A 29 -4.97 -3.07 -9.22
N ILE A 30 -4.80 -4.31 -8.76
CA ILE A 30 -3.59 -5.12 -8.94
C ILE A 30 -3.85 -6.13 -10.05
N LEU A 31 -3.04 -6.09 -11.11
CA LEU A 31 -3.09 -6.98 -12.25
C LEU A 31 -1.80 -7.81 -12.35
N ASP A 32 -1.91 -9.06 -12.79
CA ASP A 32 -0.76 -9.79 -13.29
C ASP A 32 -0.28 -9.12 -14.58
N GLN A 33 1.04 -8.91 -14.72
CA GLN A 33 1.61 -8.32 -15.92
C GLN A 33 1.24 -9.11 -17.18
N ASP A 34 1.17 -10.45 -17.08
CA ASP A 34 0.84 -11.32 -18.21
C ASP A 34 -0.59 -11.07 -18.75
N THR A 35 -1.48 -10.51 -17.91
CA THR A 35 -2.89 -10.23 -18.25
C THR A 35 -3.24 -8.75 -18.28
N ALA A 36 -2.30 -7.85 -17.97
CA ALA A 36 -2.56 -6.43 -17.86
C ALA A 36 -3.11 -5.82 -19.17
N ASP A 37 -2.56 -6.21 -20.32
CA ASP A 37 -3.03 -5.71 -21.62
C ASP A 37 -4.42 -6.26 -21.98
N GLN A 38 -4.72 -7.49 -21.59
CA GLN A 38 -6.06 -8.06 -21.74
C GLN A 38 -7.08 -7.26 -20.92
N ALA A 39 -6.76 -6.96 -19.66
CA ALA A 39 -7.62 -6.17 -18.78
C ALA A 39 -7.85 -4.75 -19.32
N ARG A 40 -6.79 -4.07 -19.82
CA ARG A 40 -6.91 -2.76 -20.46
C ARG A 40 -7.82 -2.79 -21.68
N ASN A 41 -7.68 -3.81 -22.54
CA ASN A 41 -8.53 -3.96 -23.72
C ASN A 41 -10.00 -4.23 -23.35
N ALA A 42 -10.25 -5.06 -22.32
CA ALA A 42 -11.59 -5.30 -21.81
C ALA A 42 -12.20 -4.02 -21.24
N MET A 43 -11.43 -3.24 -20.49
CA MET A 43 -11.86 -1.96 -19.93
C MET A 43 -12.19 -0.95 -21.04
N ARG A 44 -11.34 -0.83 -22.06
CA ARG A 44 -11.61 0.01 -23.23
C ARG A 44 -12.92 -0.38 -23.93
N ALA A 45 -13.15 -1.68 -24.10
CA ALA A 45 -14.36 -2.20 -24.71
C ALA A 45 -15.62 -1.91 -23.89
N ALA A 46 -15.55 -2.07 -22.56
CA ALA A 46 -16.64 -1.73 -21.64
C ALA A 46 -16.99 -0.22 -21.66
N VAL A 47 -15.97 0.63 -21.71
CA VAL A 47 -16.16 2.09 -21.76
C VAL A 47 -16.70 2.58 -23.12
N GLY A 48 -16.27 1.94 -24.21
CA GLY A 48 -16.68 2.30 -25.57
C GLY A 48 -16.24 3.70 -26.01
N GLY A 49 -15.16 4.23 -25.45
CA GLY A 49 -14.62 5.56 -25.76
C GLY A 49 -13.19 5.76 -25.25
N ASP A 50 -12.60 6.91 -25.57
CA ASP A 50 -11.17 7.21 -25.34
C ASP A 50 -10.87 7.85 -23.97
N TYR A 51 -11.90 8.01 -23.13
CA TYR A 51 -11.78 8.62 -21.82
C TYR A 51 -12.87 8.12 -20.87
N PHE A 52 -12.46 7.75 -19.67
CA PHE A 52 -13.35 7.35 -18.59
C PHE A 52 -13.09 8.21 -17.35
N HIS A 53 -14.17 8.67 -16.75
CA HIS A 53 -14.16 9.21 -15.39
C HIS A 53 -15.56 8.99 -14.82
N THR A 54 -15.65 8.13 -13.81
CA THR A 54 -16.90 7.54 -13.33
C THR A 54 -17.91 8.60 -12.91
N THR A 55 -17.45 9.65 -12.22
CA THR A 55 -18.30 10.78 -11.80
C THR A 55 -18.98 11.46 -13.00
N LYS A 56 -18.25 11.71 -14.10
CA LYS A 56 -18.84 12.35 -15.30
C LYS A 56 -19.85 11.43 -15.97
N LEU A 57 -19.56 10.13 -16.05
CA LEU A 57 -20.45 9.14 -16.66
C LEU A 57 -21.73 8.94 -15.85
N HIS A 58 -21.62 8.87 -14.53
CA HIS A 58 -22.76 8.78 -13.63
C HIS A 58 -23.66 10.02 -13.72
N HIS A 59 -23.08 11.24 -13.75
CA HIS A 59 -23.86 12.46 -13.95
C HIS A 59 -24.54 12.51 -15.33
N ALA A 60 -23.94 11.89 -16.34
CA ALA A 60 -24.53 11.71 -17.67
C ALA A 60 -25.53 10.53 -17.75
N ALA A 61 -25.92 9.93 -16.63
CA ALA A 61 -26.80 8.76 -16.53
C ALA A 61 -26.33 7.55 -17.37
N ARG A 62 -25.02 7.42 -17.63
CA ARG A 62 -24.42 6.28 -18.34
C ARG A 62 -24.15 5.11 -17.39
N PHE A 63 -25.15 4.72 -16.60
CA PHE A 63 -25.02 3.73 -15.52
C PHE A 63 -24.48 2.39 -16.02
N ARG A 64 -24.98 1.88 -17.14
CA ARG A 64 -24.52 0.62 -17.73
C ARG A 64 -23.03 0.59 -18.02
N VAL A 65 -22.45 1.73 -18.43
CA VAL A 65 -20.99 1.83 -18.69
C VAL A 65 -20.20 1.70 -17.38
N VAL A 66 -20.74 2.25 -16.29
CA VAL A 66 -20.13 2.12 -14.96
C VAL A 66 -20.26 0.68 -14.45
N GLU A 67 -21.39 0.02 -14.68
CA GLU A 67 -21.59 -1.39 -14.37
C GLU A 67 -20.61 -2.28 -15.13
N ASP A 68 -20.53 -2.14 -16.46
CA ASP A 68 -19.63 -2.91 -17.32
C ASP A 68 -18.14 -2.68 -16.92
N ALA A 69 -17.79 -1.46 -16.51
CA ALA A 69 -16.48 -1.13 -15.98
C ALA A 69 -16.17 -1.86 -14.66
N LEU A 70 -17.11 -1.86 -13.70
CA LEU A 70 -16.94 -2.57 -12.42
C LEU A 70 -16.89 -4.09 -12.61
N ASP A 71 -17.69 -4.63 -13.52
CA ASP A 71 -17.65 -6.05 -13.88
C ASP A 71 -16.30 -6.42 -14.50
N THR A 72 -15.72 -5.51 -15.28
CA THR A 72 -14.36 -5.67 -15.81
C THR A 72 -13.32 -5.67 -14.69
N VAL A 73 -13.45 -4.79 -13.68
CA VAL A 73 -12.60 -4.82 -12.49
C VAL A 73 -12.69 -6.17 -11.79
N ALA A 74 -13.90 -6.64 -11.49
CA ALA A 74 -14.11 -7.91 -10.80
C ALA A 74 -13.55 -9.12 -11.59
N ALA A 75 -13.67 -9.10 -12.92
CA ALA A 75 -13.22 -10.19 -13.78
C ALA A 75 -11.70 -10.25 -13.97
N HIS A 76 -11.01 -9.10 -13.95
CA HIS A 76 -9.60 -9.01 -14.34
C HIS A 76 -8.66 -8.63 -13.20
N ALA A 77 -9.15 -7.99 -12.13
CA ALA A 77 -8.31 -7.68 -10.98
C ALA A 77 -7.86 -9.00 -10.33
N GLY A 78 -6.55 -9.16 -10.15
CA GLY A 78 -6.04 -10.16 -9.23
C GLY A 78 -6.47 -9.83 -7.81
N TRP A 79 -6.44 -8.53 -7.47
CA TRP A 79 -6.96 -7.98 -6.23
C TRP A 79 -7.20 -6.46 -6.32
N VAL A 80 -8.08 -5.93 -5.47
CA VAL A 80 -8.28 -4.49 -5.26
C VAL A 80 -7.95 -4.16 -3.81
N HIS A 81 -7.06 -3.19 -3.60
CA HIS A 81 -6.67 -2.74 -2.26
C HIS A 81 -7.06 -1.28 -2.05
N ILE A 82 -7.94 -1.04 -1.08
CA ILE A 82 -8.34 0.29 -0.66
C ILE A 82 -7.61 0.64 0.63
N VAL A 83 -6.89 1.76 0.65
CA VAL A 83 -6.33 2.34 1.87
C VAL A 83 -7.08 3.61 2.20
N THR A 84 -7.71 3.66 3.37
CA THR A 84 -8.59 4.76 3.77
C THR A 84 -8.10 5.47 5.04
N HIS A 85 -8.14 6.79 5.03
CA HIS A 85 -7.97 7.64 6.20
C HIS A 85 -9.33 8.22 6.59
N ALA A 86 -9.97 7.60 7.57
CA ALA A 86 -11.24 8.02 8.16
C ALA A 86 -11.12 8.06 9.70
N PRO A 87 -11.59 9.10 10.40
CA PRO A 87 -12.15 10.35 9.87
C PRO A 87 -11.08 11.18 9.14
N LEU A 88 -11.50 12.09 8.27
CA LEU A 88 -10.60 13.06 7.65
C LEU A 88 -10.37 14.26 8.59
N ASP A 89 -9.51 14.03 9.58
CA ASP A 89 -9.13 14.97 10.64
C ASP A 89 -7.83 15.74 10.36
N VAL A 90 -7.21 15.48 9.21
CA VAL A 90 -5.96 16.12 8.78
C VAL A 90 -6.10 16.72 7.38
N PRO A 91 -5.22 17.68 6.99
CA PRO A 91 -5.18 18.17 5.62
C PRO A 91 -5.09 17.04 4.59
N LYS A 92 -5.78 17.20 3.45
CA LYS A 92 -5.86 16.22 2.34
C LYS A 92 -4.50 15.60 2.02
N GLU A 93 -3.47 16.44 1.93
CA GLU A 93 -2.14 15.98 1.53
C GLU A 93 -1.47 15.10 2.60
N ILE A 94 -1.72 15.35 3.89
CA ILE A 94 -1.23 14.47 4.96
C ILE A 94 -1.96 13.12 4.90
N ALA A 95 -3.29 13.13 4.71
CA ALA A 95 -4.06 11.90 4.55
C ALA A 95 -3.58 11.09 3.34
N ARG A 96 -3.31 11.76 2.20
CA ARG A 96 -2.73 11.12 1.02
C ARG A 96 -1.40 10.45 1.31
N GLN A 97 -0.46 11.16 1.93
CA GLN A 97 0.86 10.58 2.21
C GLN A 97 0.78 9.43 3.22
N ARG A 98 -0.18 9.44 4.15
CA ARG A 98 -0.47 8.28 5.02
C ARG A 98 -1.01 7.10 4.22
N CYS A 99 -2.03 7.31 3.39
CA CYS A 99 -2.57 6.25 2.53
C CYS A 99 -1.49 5.65 1.63
N LEU A 100 -0.68 6.50 0.97
CA LEU A 100 0.41 6.03 0.11
C LEU A 100 1.50 5.31 0.91
N GLY A 101 1.87 5.85 2.07
CA GLY A 101 2.84 5.27 2.98
C GLY A 101 2.44 3.88 3.50
N GLN A 102 1.14 3.63 3.67
CA GLN A 102 0.59 2.34 4.05
C GLN A 102 0.39 1.40 2.85
N MET A 103 -0.02 1.93 1.69
CA MET A 103 -0.29 1.15 0.48
C MET A 103 0.98 0.54 -0.13
N LEU A 104 2.06 1.32 -0.27
CA LEU A 104 3.27 0.85 -0.97
C LEU A 104 3.93 -0.38 -0.29
N PRO A 105 4.07 -0.45 1.05
CA PRO A 105 4.54 -1.65 1.73
C PRO A 105 3.67 -2.88 1.48
N GLU A 106 2.35 -2.70 1.42
CA GLU A 106 1.44 -3.81 1.14
C GLU A 106 1.56 -4.28 -0.32
N LEU A 107 1.58 -3.36 -1.29
CA LEU A 107 1.85 -3.72 -2.69
C LEU A 107 3.21 -4.41 -2.85
N ASN A 108 4.22 -4.03 -2.05
CA ASN A 108 5.53 -4.67 -2.08
C ASN A 108 5.48 -6.11 -1.55
N ARG A 109 4.69 -6.38 -0.50
CA ARG A 109 4.41 -7.75 -0.02
C ARG A 109 3.73 -8.60 -1.08
N GLN A 110 2.95 -7.97 -1.96
CA GLN A 110 2.32 -8.59 -3.14
C GLN A 110 3.23 -8.73 -4.36
N ARG A 111 4.53 -8.41 -4.22
CA ARG A 111 5.50 -8.46 -5.33
C ARG A 111 5.08 -7.60 -6.53
N VAL A 112 4.29 -6.56 -6.29
CA VAL A 112 4.02 -5.52 -7.29
C VAL A 112 5.34 -4.82 -7.59
N ARG A 113 5.70 -4.74 -8.87
CA ARG A 113 6.93 -4.05 -9.31
C ARG A 113 6.67 -2.73 -9.98
N ASP A 114 5.51 -2.51 -10.57
CA ASP A 114 5.16 -1.21 -11.14
C ASP A 114 3.88 -0.70 -10.50
N VAL A 115 3.97 0.47 -9.87
CA VAL A 115 2.84 1.19 -9.31
C VAL A 115 2.62 2.42 -10.18
N ILE A 116 1.47 2.47 -10.83
CA ILE A 116 1.05 3.54 -11.75
C ILE A 116 0.00 4.36 -11.02
N LEU A 117 0.36 5.58 -10.62
CA LEU A 117 -0.54 6.55 -10.00
C LEU A 117 -1.04 7.54 -11.06
N ASP A 118 -2.28 8.00 -10.94
CA ASP A 118 -2.72 9.14 -11.73
C ASP A 118 -1.88 10.40 -11.40
N SER A 119 -1.41 11.10 -12.44
CA SER A 119 -0.62 12.32 -12.30
C SER A 119 -1.52 13.48 -11.91
N ARG A 120 -1.13 14.18 -10.84
CA ARG A 120 -1.91 15.30 -10.30
C ARG A 120 -1.59 16.59 -11.04
N GLY A 121 -2.00 16.66 -12.29
CA GLY A 121 -1.86 17.86 -13.09
C GLY A 121 -2.70 17.82 -14.37
N ALA A 122 -3.88 18.45 -14.30
CA ALA A 122 -4.46 19.10 -15.46
C ALA A 122 -3.73 20.43 -15.78
N ASP A 123 -2.73 20.81 -14.97
CA ASP A 123 -1.93 22.01 -15.21
C ASP A 123 -1.06 21.77 -16.46
N PRO A 124 -1.23 22.58 -17.52
CA PRO A 124 -0.38 22.50 -18.70
C PRO A 124 1.08 22.83 -18.38
N ASP A 125 1.36 23.46 -17.23
CA ASP A 125 2.70 23.72 -16.73
C ASP A 125 3.34 22.43 -16.15
N PRO A 126 4.36 21.86 -16.82
CA PRO A 126 5.01 20.65 -16.35
C PRO A 126 5.69 20.82 -14.99
N GLU A 127 6.15 22.02 -14.62
CA GLU A 127 6.82 22.27 -13.34
C GLU A 127 5.83 22.19 -12.16
N LYS A 128 4.61 22.70 -12.34
CA LYS A 128 3.54 22.63 -11.33
C LYS A 128 2.98 21.22 -11.19
N ARG A 129 2.82 20.50 -12.32
CA ARG A 129 2.45 19.08 -12.31
C ARG A 129 3.50 18.26 -11.55
N ASP A 130 4.77 18.46 -11.86
CA ASP A 130 5.86 17.79 -11.14
C ASP A 130 5.82 18.10 -9.64
N SER A 131 5.49 19.34 -9.25
CA SER A 131 5.47 19.73 -7.83
C SER A 131 4.49 18.95 -6.94
N ASN A 132 3.34 18.53 -7.48
CA ASN A 132 2.39 17.68 -6.75
C ASN A 132 2.91 16.25 -6.63
N ASP A 133 3.42 15.70 -7.73
CA ASP A 133 3.97 14.35 -7.80
C ASP A 133 5.28 14.21 -6.98
N LEU A 134 5.99 15.32 -6.73
CA LEU A 134 7.20 15.36 -5.90
C LEU A 134 6.98 14.83 -4.47
N ARG A 135 5.81 15.07 -3.86
CA ARG A 135 5.54 14.61 -2.49
C ARG A 135 5.41 13.08 -2.44
N ASP A 136 4.68 12.51 -3.40
CA ASP A 136 4.55 11.06 -3.54
C ASP A 136 5.93 10.41 -3.80
N ARG A 137 6.75 11.03 -4.67
CA ARG A 137 8.12 10.58 -4.95
C ARG A 137 9.02 10.65 -3.71
N ARG A 138 8.83 11.64 -2.83
CA ARG A 138 9.58 11.74 -1.56
C ARG A 138 9.19 10.62 -0.61
N THR A 139 7.90 10.34 -0.44
CA THR A 139 7.41 9.21 0.37
C THR A 139 7.96 7.89 -0.14
N TYR A 140 7.85 7.64 -1.45
CA TYR A 140 8.42 6.45 -2.09
C TYR A 140 9.94 6.32 -1.84
N ARG A 141 10.73 7.38 -2.09
CA ARG A 141 12.18 7.34 -1.88
C ARG A 141 12.56 7.12 -0.41
N HIS A 142 11.77 7.65 0.52
CA HIS A 142 11.97 7.42 1.94
C HIS A 142 11.77 5.95 2.29
N LEU A 143 10.67 5.34 1.85
CA LEU A 143 10.39 3.91 2.07
C LEU A 143 11.44 2.99 1.44
N VAL A 144 11.95 3.33 0.24
CA VAL A 144 13.06 2.57 -0.38
C VAL A 144 14.33 2.70 0.45
N ARG A 145 14.65 3.92 0.93
CA ARG A 145 15.87 4.18 1.73
C ARG A 145 15.84 3.44 3.07
N GLU A 146 14.67 3.35 3.70
CA GLU A 146 14.50 2.62 4.96
C GLU A 146 14.46 1.09 4.78
N GLY A 147 14.40 0.60 3.53
CA GLY A 147 14.29 -0.82 3.24
C GLY A 147 12.88 -1.39 3.45
N THR A 148 11.89 -0.54 3.74
CA THR A 148 10.48 -0.93 3.90
C THR A 148 9.89 -1.47 2.60
N ILE A 149 10.32 -0.93 1.46
CA ILE A 149 9.96 -1.45 0.12
C ILE A 149 11.21 -1.75 -0.71
N SER A 150 11.09 -2.71 -1.62
CA SER A 150 12.20 -3.08 -2.50
C SER A 150 12.52 -1.96 -3.49
N SER A 151 13.80 -1.75 -3.76
CA SER A 151 14.26 -0.88 -4.86
C SER A 151 13.86 -1.37 -6.26
N ARG A 152 13.31 -2.60 -6.37
CA ARG A 152 12.75 -3.15 -7.60
C ARG A 152 11.32 -2.68 -7.89
N MET A 153 10.62 -2.14 -6.90
CA MET A 153 9.32 -1.50 -7.11
C MET A 153 9.57 -0.11 -7.72
N ALA A 154 8.90 0.20 -8.82
CA ALA A 154 8.90 1.51 -9.47
C ALA A 154 7.56 2.21 -9.24
N LEU A 155 7.62 3.47 -8.80
CA LEU A 155 6.47 4.36 -8.76
C LEU A 155 6.49 5.31 -9.96
N ARG A 156 5.44 5.30 -10.76
CA ARG A 156 5.27 6.14 -11.96
C ARG A 156 3.97 6.93 -11.85
N HIS A 157 4.00 8.18 -12.28
CA HIS A 157 2.80 9.00 -12.46
C HIS A 157 2.45 9.03 -13.94
N GLN A 158 1.21 8.74 -14.28
CA GLN A 158 0.72 8.72 -15.67
C GLN A 158 -0.56 9.53 -15.78
N PRO A 159 -0.81 10.24 -16.90
CA PRO A 159 -2.07 10.94 -17.09
C PRO A 159 -3.27 9.98 -17.10
N SER A 160 -4.46 10.46 -16.73
CA SER A 160 -5.74 9.73 -16.58
C SER A 160 -6.34 9.11 -17.86
N ARG A 161 -5.51 8.80 -18.87
CA ARG A 161 -5.90 8.13 -20.13
C ARG A 161 -5.55 6.64 -20.16
N ASP A 162 -4.82 6.12 -19.17
CA ASP A 162 -4.53 4.68 -19.08
C ASP A 162 -5.77 3.92 -18.61
N GLU A 163 -6.14 2.85 -19.31
CA GLU A 163 -7.32 2.05 -18.97
C GLU A 163 -7.19 1.36 -17.61
N GLY A 164 -5.98 1.06 -17.15
CA GLY A 164 -5.78 0.55 -15.80
C GLY A 164 -6.10 1.60 -14.73
N LEU A 165 -5.82 2.89 -15.00
CA LEU A 165 -6.23 3.98 -14.11
C LEU A 165 -7.76 4.14 -14.10
N TRP A 166 -8.45 3.84 -15.21
CA TRP A 166 -9.91 3.84 -15.23
C TRP A 166 -10.51 2.76 -14.32
N MET A 167 -9.87 1.59 -14.24
CA MET A 167 -10.27 0.52 -13.32
C MET A 167 -10.14 0.99 -11.86
N ALA A 168 -9.04 1.69 -11.53
CA ALA A 168 -8.83 2.25 -10.20
C ALA A 168 -9.83 3.38 -9.87
N ASP A 169 -10.16 4.28 -10.82
CA ASP A 169 -11.21 5.29 -10.68
C ASP A 169 -12.58 4.65 -10.40
N ALA A 170 -12.93 3.58 -11.13
CA ALA A 170 -14.17 2.84 -10.91
C ALA A 170 -14.24 2.24 -9.50
N ALA A 171 -13.16 1.60 -9.03
CA ALA A 171 -13.09 1.03 -7.69
C ALA A 171 -13.15 2.10 -6.58
N ALA A 172 -12.40 3.20 -6.74
CA ALA A 172 -12.43 4.33 -5.83
C ALA A 172 -13.83 4.96 -5.75
N TRP A 173 -14.49 5.09 -6.89
CA TRP A 173 -15.84 5.64 -6.99
C TRP A 173 -16.90 4.72 -6.37
N ALA A 174 -16.87 3.42 -6.64
CA ALA A 174 -17.80 2.46 -6.03
C ALA A 174 -17.68 2.45 -4.50
N THR A 175 -16.44 2.49 -3.99
CA THR A 175 -16.17 2.63 -2.56
C THR A 175 -16.71 3.95 -2.01
N GLN A 176 -16.53 5.06 -2.75
CA GLN A 176 -17.08 6.35 -2.34
C GLN A 176 -18.61 6.33 -2.26
N ARG A 177 -19.30 5.64 -3.17
CA ARG A 177 -20.77 5.56 -3.19
C ARG A 177 -21.34 4.86 -1.96
N VAL A 178 -20.79 3.71 -1.59
CA VAL A 178 -21.25 3.00 -0.39
C VAL A 178 -20.96 3.79 0.88
N LEU A 179 -19.80 4.47 0.98
CA LEU A 179 -19.47 5.28 2.15
C LEU A 179 -20.31 6.56 2.26
N ARG A 180 -20.52 7.28 1.15
CA ARG A 180 -21.19 8.58 1.15
C ARG A 180 -22.71 8.50 1.10
N SER A 181 -23.25 7.46 0.47
CA SER A 181 -24.67 7.43 0.11
C SER A 181 -25.35 6.14 0.54
N ASP A 182 -24.65 5.25 1.26
CA ASP A 182 -25.13 3.92 1.63
C ASP A 182 -25.76 3.21 0.40
N ASP A 183 -25.09 3.36 -0.76
CA ASP A 183 -25.49 2.75 -2.03
C ASP A 183 -24.55 1.59 -2.35
N PRO A 184 -24.86 0.37 -1.86
CA PRO A 184 -23.96 -0.78 -1.97
C PRO A 184 -23.99 -1.43 -3.36
N VAL A 185 -24.91 -1.03 -4.26
CA VAL A 185 -25.09 -1.69 -5.57
C VAL A 185 -23.80 -1.69 -6.38
N TRP A 186 -23.04 -0.61 -6.32
CA TRP A 186 -21.75 -0.47 -7.01
C TRP A 186 -20.62 -1.21 -6.30
N TRP A 187 -20.60 -1.14 -4.97
CA TRP A 187 -19.61 -1.80 -4.13
C TRP A 187 -19.68 -3.32 -4.24
N ASN A 188 -20.89 -3.88 -4.20
CA ASN A 188 -21.12 -5.33 -4.22
C ASN A 188 -20.55 -6.00 -5.48
N ARG A 189 -20.38 -5.27 -6.59
CA ARG A 189 -19.77 -5.81 -7.82
C ARG A 189 -18.28 -6.14 -7.66
N ILE A 190 -17.58 -5.44 -6.77
CA ILE A 190 -16.13 -5.59 -6.58
C ILE A 190 -15.75 -6.07 -5.16
N ALA A 191 -16.72 -6.20 -4.26
CA ALA A 191 -16.49 -6.55 -2.86
C ALA A 191 -15.66 -7.85 -2.71
N ASP A 192 -15.95 -8.87 -3.52
CA ASP A 192 -15.31 -10.19 -3.45
C ASP A 192 -13.80 -10.19 -3.77
N VAL A 193 -13.32 -9.14 -4.44
CA VAL A 193 -11.92 -8.95 -4.83
C VAL A 193 -11.27 -7.78 -4.09
N THR A 194 -11.95 -7.19 -3.10
CA THR A 194 -11.49 -5.95 -2.46
C THR A 194 -11.15 -6.13 -0.98
N THR A 195 -10.03 -5.56 -0.54
CA THR A 195 -9.72 -5.35 0.89
C THR A 195 -9.63 -3.87 1.19
N VAL A 196 -10.14 -3.46 2.35
CA VAL A 196 -10.02 -2.09 2.86
C VAL A 196 -9.15 -2.08 4.11
N THR A 197 -8.21 -1.14 4.23
CA THR A 197 -7.36 -1.00 5.43
C THR A 197 -7.26 0.46 5.90
N ASP A 198 -7.11 0.67 7.21
CA ASP A 198 -6.84 1.99 7.80
C ASP A 198 -5.42 2.48 7.46
N ALA A 199 -5.31 3.73 7.01
CA ALA A 199 -4.07 4.35 6.56
C ALA A 199 -3.03 4.59 7.66
N VAL A 200 -3.42 4.53 8.94
CA VAL A 200 -2.53 4.80 10.07
C VAL A 200 -1.97 3.50 10.66
N THR A 201 -2.80 2.47 10.73
CA THR A 201 -2.49 1.21 11.42
C THR A 201 -2.28 0.04 10.48
N GLY A 202 -2.77 0.13 9.23
CA GLY A 202 -2.83 -1.00 8.31
C GLY A 202 -3.84 -2.07 8.68
N THR A 203 -4.71 -1.81 9.66
CA THR A 203 -5.73 -2.76 10.10
C THR A 203 -6.82 -2.89 9.05
N ASP A 204 -7.24 -4.13 8.77
CA ASP A 204 -8.39 -4.41 7.90
C ASP A 204 -9.66 -3.73 8.44
N LEU A 205 -10.43 -3.15 7.54
CA LEU A 205 -11.71 -2.51 7.79
C LEU A 205 -12.79 -3.18 6.94
N HIS A 206 -14.01 -3.21 7.46
CA HIS A 206 -15.14 -3.88 6.85
C HIS A 206 -16.18 -2.86 6.39
N ILE A 207 -16.59 -2.95 5.13
CA ILE A 207 -17.72 -2.20 4.58
C ILE A 207 -18.92 -3.15 4.54
N ARG A 208 -20.04 -2.76 5.16
CA ARG A 208 -21.26 -3.57 5.15
C ARG A 208 -21.87 -3.57 3.75
N GLY A 209 -21.90 -4.73 3.11
CA GLY A 209 -22.67 -5.02 1.89
C GLY A 209 -23.40 -6.34 2.10
N ASP A 210 -24.69 -6.40 1.78
CA ASP A 210 -25.63 -7.44 2.19
C ASP A 210 -25.40 -8.85 1.56
N GLY A 211 -24.23 -9.10 0.98
CA GLY A 211 -23.78 -10.39 0.49
C GLY A 211 -22.53 -10.81 1.24
N GLY A 212 -22.70 -11.71 2.21
CA GLY A 212 -21.65 -12.17 3.11
C GLY A 212 -20.37 -12.58 2.40
N GLY A 213 -19.28 -11.91 2.77
CA GLY A 213 -17.94 -12.21 2.30
C GLY A 213 -16.91 -11.47 3.14
N ASP A 214 -16.90 -11.73 4.45
CA ASP A 214 -15.72 -11.45 5.27
C ASP A 214 -14.53 -12.19 4.65
N ARG A 215 -13.74 -11.49 3.85
CA ARG A 215 -12.43 -11.98 3.40
C ARG A 215 -11.34 -11.18 4.10
N ALA A 216 -10.65 -11.90 4.97
CA ALA A 216 -9.53 -11.43 5.75
C ALA A 216 -8.26 -11.29 4.89
N ALA A 217 -7.59 -10.14 5.04
CA ALA A 217 -6.26 -9.79 4.59
C ALA A 217 -5.95 -9.91 3.09
N LEU A 218 -5.08 -9.02 2.61
CA LEU A 218 -4.50 -9.15 1.28
C LEU A 218 -3.75 -10.50 1.17
N PRO A 219 -4.04 -11.34 0.17
CA PRO A 219 -3.44 -12.67 0.04
C PRO A 219 -1.94 -12.55 -0.20
N HIS A 220 -1.04 -13.24 0.53
CA HIS A 220 0.40 -13.13 0.28
C HIS A 220 0.89 -14.04 -0.87
N GLY A 221 1.67 -13.53 -1.83
CA GLY A 221 2.51 -14.36 -2.73
C GLY A 221 2.38 -14.10 -4.25
N ASP A 222 2.92 -15.01 -5.07
CA ASP A 222 2.82 -14.95 -6.54
C ASP A 222 1.40 -15.32 -7.00
N HIS A 223 0.74 -14.39 -7.70
CA HIS A 223 -0.47 -14.66 -8.47
C HIS A 223 -0.08 -15.23 -9.84
N GLY A 224 -0.87 -16.20 -10.31
CA GLY A 224 -0.89 -16.59 -11.71
C GLY A 224 -2.35 -16.65 -12.16
N PRO A 225 -2.65 -16.45 -13.46
CA PRO A 225 -4.01 -16.32 -13.97
C PRO A 225 -4.88 -17.58 -13.77
N GLN A 226 -4.28 -18.71 -13.36
CA GLN A 226 -4.97 -19.98 -13.08
C GLN A 226 -5.25 -20.23 -11.60
N ARG A 227 -4.80 -19.37 -10.68
CA ARG A 227 -5.39 -19.29 -9.34
C ARG A 227 -6.55 -18.30 -9.37
N ALA A 228 -7.53 -18.57 -10.23
CA ALA A 228 -8.89 -18.17 -9.91
C ALA A 228 -9.15 -18.60 -8.47
N SER A 229 -9.73 -17.72 -7.66
CA SER A 229 -10.31 -18.11 -6.37
C SER A 229 -10.99 -19.46 -6.57
N GLN A 230 -10.49 -20.54 -5.97
CA GLN A 230 -11.18 -21.85 -5.95
C GLN A 230 -12.46 -21.80 -5.08
N SER A 231 -13.04 -20.60 -4.96
CA SER A 231 -14.25 -20.29 -4.22
C SER A 231 -15.07 -19.21 -4.93
N ALA A 232 -14.74 -18.82 -6.17
CA ALA A 232 -15.71 -18.14 -7.00
C ALA A 232 -16.70 -19.22 -7.47
N PRO A 233 -17.94 -19.29 -6.95
CA PRO A 233 -18.95 -20.14 -7.56
C PRO A 233 -19.05 -19.76 -9.05
N PRO A 234 -19.38 -20.71 -9.95
CA PRO A 234 -19.76 -20.34 -11.30
C PRO A 234 -20.83 -19.25 -11.20
N LEU A 235 -20.68 -18.18 -11.99
CA LEU A 235 -21.64 -17.08 -12.10
C LEU A 235 -23.05 -17.65 -12.33
N LEU A 236 -23.74 -17.95 -11.23
CA LEU A 236 -25.17 -18.16 -11.19
C LEU A 236 -25.78 -16.79 -11.45
N SER A 237 -26.86 -16.80 -12.23
CA SER A 237 -27.63 -15.64 -12.63
C SER A 237 -27.74 -14.60 -11.51
N PRO A 238 -27.75 -13.28 -11.85
CA PRO A 238 -27.79 -12.22 -10.85
C PRO A 238 -28.88 -12.53 -9.83
N PRO A 239 -28.60 -12.44 -8.51
CA PRO A 239 -29.63 -12.67 -7.53
C PRO A 239 -30.78 -11.70 -7.82
N ALA A 240 -32.00 -12.23 -7.85
CA ALA A 240 -33.19 -11.40 -7.90
C ALA A 240 -33.14 -10.49 -6.66
N TYR A 241 -32.92 -9.21 -6.89
CA TYR A 241 -32.83 -8.20 -5.82
C TYR A 241 -34.12 -8.23 -5.00
N PRO A 242 -34.05 -8.27 -3.66
CA PRO A 242 -35.21 -7.91 -2.87
C PRO A 242 -35.59 -6.46 -3.21
N SER A 243 -36.87 -6.25 -3.49
CA SER A 243 -37.44 -4.91 -3.64
C SER A 243 -37.02 -4.04 -2.46
N ALA A 244 -36.63 -2.79 -2.71
CA ALA A 244 -36.20 -1.80 -1.73
C ALA A 244 -37.25 -1.45 -0.64
N ALA A 245 -38.32 -2.22 -0.52
CA ALA A 245 -39.42 -2.04 0.40
C ALA A 245 -39.18 -2.62 1.81
N ASP A 246 -38.20 -3.53 1.99
CA ASP A 246 -38.02 -4.27 3.26
C ASP A 246 -36.74 -3.94 4.06
N ALA A 247 -35.88 -3.05 3.55
CA ALA A 247 -34.72 -2.59 4.31
C ALA A 247 -35.13 -1.46 5.27
N PRO A 248 -34.74 -1.49 6.57
CA PRO A 248 -34.94 -0.34 7.45
C PRO A 248 -34.25 0.88 6.82
N PRO A 249 -34.79 2.10 6.96
CA PRO A 249 -34.17 3.28 6.40
C PRO A 249 -32.78 3.47 7.01
N SER A 250 -31.74 3.24 6.20
CA SER A 250 -30.38 3.60 6.56
C SER A 250 -30.33 5.11 6.68
N PHE A 251 -29.84 5.60 7.81
CA PHE A 251 -29.47 7.02 7.90
C PHE A 251 -28.32 7.25 6.90
N PRO A 252 -28.34 8.34 6.13
CA PRO A 252 -27.22 8.66 5.25
C PRO A 252 -25.92 8.73 6.08
N ASP A 253 -24.90 8.03 5.61
CA ASP A 253 -23.56 7.87 6.21
C ASP A 253 -23.45 6.77 7.29
N ALA A 254 -24.38 5.82 7.37
CA ALA A 254 -24.28 4.72 8.35
C ALA A 254 -23.01 3.89 8.12
N THR A 255 -22.70 3.56 6.86
CA THR A 255 -21.51 2.79 6.50
C THR A 255 -20.23 3.58 6.76
N LEU A 256 -20.20 4.88 6.46
CA LEU A 256 -19.06 5.74 6.80
C LEU A 256 -18.87 5.87 8.32
N THR A 257 -19.95 6.01 9.08
CA THR A 257 -19.90 6.08 10.54
C THR A 257 -19.29 4.81 11.11
N ASP A 258 -19.72 3.64 10.63
CA ASP A 258 -19.15 2.35 11.03
C ASP A 258 -17.65 2.26 10.70
N LEU A 259 -17.26 2.64 9.47
CA LEU A 259 -15.85 2.66 9.03
C LEU A 259 -14.98 3.60 9.89
N VAL A 260 -15.51 4.77 10.26
CA VAL A 260 -14.84 5.73 11.14
C VAL A 260 -14.65 5.13 12.53
N MET A 261 -15.68 4.48 13.07
CA MET A 261 -15.57 3.82 14.38
C MET A 261 -14.54 2.69 14.35
N GLN A 262 -14.54 1.85 13.32
CA GLN A 262 -13.52 0.80 13.14
C GLN A 262 -12.10 1.39 13.10
N SER A 263 -11.89 2.45 12.32
CA SER A 263 -10.59 3.14 12.24
C SER A 263 -10.14 3.71 13.59
N LEU A 264 -11.06 4.33 14.34
CA LEU A 264 -10.76 4.86 15.67
C LEU A 264 -10.41 3.75 16.66
N TYR A 265 -11.14 2.63 16.65
CA TYR A 265 -10.83 1.47 17.48
C TYR A 265 -9.47 0.86 17.13
N ALA A 266 -9.17 0.69 15.85
CA ALA A 266 -7.88 0.19 15.37
C ALA A 266 -6.72 1.07 15.88
N ARG A 267 -6.84 2.40 15.75
CA ARG A 267 -5.82 3.35 16.23
C ARG A 267 -5.64 3.31 17.74
N GLN A 268 -6.73 3.20 18.50
CA GLN A 268 -6.65 3.06 19.96
C GLN A 268 -5.97 1.74 20.37
N ALA A 269 -6.30 0.63 19.70
CA ALA A 269 -5.66 -0.65 19.95
C ALA A 269 -4.16 -0.61 19.64
N HIS A 270 -3.79 -0.04 18.48
CA HIS A 270 -2.38 0.13 18.08
C HIS A 270 -1.59 0.97 19.09
N ALA A 271 -2.14 2.11 19.52
CA ALA A 271 -1.49 2.98 20.51
C ALA A 271 -1.27 2.28 21.87
N ARG A 272 -2.16 1.37 22.28
CA ARG A 272 -1.97 0.56 23.50
C ARG A 272 -0.82 -0.41 23.34
N VAL A 273 -0.75 -1.12 22.20
CA VAL A 273 0.34 -2.06 21.89
C VAL A 273 1.67 -1.33 21.82
N GLU A 274 1.74 -0.19 21.14
CA GLU A 274 2.96 0.62 21.01
C GLU A 274 3.46 1.11 22.39
N LYS A 275 2.55 1.57 23.25
CA LYS A 275 2.88 1.99 24.61
C LYS A 275 3.41 0.82 25.45
N GLN A 276 2.80 -0.35 25.32
CA GLN A 276 3.25 -1.56 26.02
C GLN A 276 4.63 -2.00 25.53
N LEU A 277 4.86 -2.02 24.22
CA LEU A 277 6.15 -2.38 23.63
C LEU A 277 7.25 -1.42 24.06
N SER A 278 6.98 -0.11 24.03
CA SER A 278 7.92 0.93 24.48
C SER A 278 8.30 0.73 25.95
N ARG A 279 7.33 0.37 26.80
CA ARG A 279 7.59 0.04 28.20
C ARG A 279 8.47 -1.20 28.34
N SER A 280 8.16 -2.28 27.63
CA SER A 280 8.95 -3.51 27.67
C SER A 280 10.39 -3.28 27.17
N ILE A 281 10.59 -2.48 26.13
CA ILE A 281 11.93 -2.10 25.64
C ILE A 281 12.70 -1.30 26.70
N ALA A 282 12.03 -0.37 27.39
CA ALA A 282 12.66 0.41 28.45
C ALA A 282 13.07 -0.47 29.66
N GLU A 283 12.22 -1.42 30.04
CA GLU A 283 12.48 -2.39 31.10
C GLU A 283 13.67 -3.31 30.74
N LEU A 284 13.67 -3.88 29.53
CA LEU A 284 14.80 -4.68 29.01
C LEU A 284 16.10 -3.87 28.95
N SER A 285 16.03 -2.61 28.50
CA SER A 285 17.21 -1.74 28.44
C SER A 285 17.75 -1.40 29.84
N ALA A 286 16.88 -1.29 30.85
CA ALA A 286 17.29 -1.12 32.24
C ALA A 286 17.96 -2.39 32.79
N GLU A 287 17.41 -3.57 32.49
CA GLU A 287 17.96 -4.85 32.89
C GLU A 287 19.34 -5.11 32.27
N VAL A 288 19.50 -4.84 30.97
CA VAL A 288 20.80 -4.96 30.28
C VAL A 288 21.85 -4.03 30.90
N ARG A 289 21.49 -2.79 31.25
CA ARG A 289 22.40 -1.87 31.95
C ARG A 289 22.77 -2.37 33.34
N ASN A 290 21.82 -2.92 34.09
CA ASN A 290 22.09 -3.49 35.41
C ASN A 290 23.02 -4.71 35.33
N LEU A 291 22.80 -5.59 34.35
CA LEU A 291 23.68 -6.72 34.08
C LEU A 291 25.09 -6.27 33.72
N HIS A 292 25.21 -5.25 32.86
CA HIS A 292 26.49 -4.66 32.49
C HIS A 292 27.25 -4.12 33.72
N HIS A 293 26.58 -3.36 34.60
CA HIS A 293 27.18 -2.90 35.85
C HIS A 293 27.58 -4.04 36.78
N THR A 294 26.77 -5.10 36.86
CA THR A 294 27.09 -6.28 37.67
C THR A 294 28.35 -6.99 37.17
N ILE A 295 28.48 -7.17 35.85
CA ILE A 295 29.67 -7.75 35.23
C ILE A 295 30.90 -6.89 35.50
N GLN A 296 30.79 -5.56 35.30
CA GLN A 296 31.89 -4.64 35.60
C GLN A 296 32.33 -4.72 37.07
N ARG A 297 31.39 -4.85 38.00
CA ARG A 297 31.68 -4.99 39.43
C ARG A 297 32.37 -6.32 39.76
N ILE A 298 31.95 -7.43 39.14
CA ILE A 298 32.59 -8.74 39.31
C ILE A 298 34.02 -8.70 38.74
N ALA A 299 34.22 -8.10 37.57
CA ALA A 299 35.53 -7.94 36.96
C ALA A 299 36.47 -7.07 37.81
N ALA A 300 35.95 -6.02 38.45
CA ALA A 300 36.74 -5.20 39.37
C ALA A 300 37.16 -5.96 40.66
N LEU A 301 36.36 -6.92 41.11
CA LEU A 301 36.69 -7.78 42.26
C LEU A 301 37.69 -8.88 41.93
N HIS A 302 37.78 -9.29 40.67
CA HIS A 302 38.73 -10.28 40.17
C HIS A 302 39.57 -9.65 39.07
N PRO A 303 40.47 -8.70 39.41
CA PRO A 303 41.40 -8.18 38.43
C PRO A 303 42.14 -9.38 37.81
N PRO A 304 42.37 -9.37 36.49
CA PRO A 304 43.09 -10.47 35.84
C PRO A 304 44.36 -10.72 36.63
N GLN A 305 44.52 -11.94 37.15
CA GLN A 305 45.77 -12.36 37.75
C GLN A 305 46.82 -12.14 36.68
N SER A 306 47.71 -11.18 36.94
CA SER A 306 48.82 -10.84 36.07
C SER A 306 49.86 -11.96 36.15
N ASP A 307 49.49 -13.16 35.69
CA ASP A 307 50.41 -14.23 35.38
C ASP A 307 50.95 -13.97 33.98
N ALA A 308 51.72 -12.90 33.85
CA ALA A 308 52.62 -12.70 32.73
C ALA A 308 54.05 -12.72 33.27
N PRO A 309 54.85 -13.76 32.98
CA PRO A 309 56.27 -13.73 33.25
C PRO A 309 56.89 -12.59 32.43
N GLU A 310 57.82 -11.90 33.07
CA GLU A 310 58.69 -10.86 32.54
C GLU A 310 59.51 -11.40 31.36
N ALA A 311 58.92 -11.39 30.16
CA ALA A 311 59.64 -11.66 28.92
C ALA A 311 60.40 -10.39 28.54
N THR A 312 61.70 -10.42 28.81
CA THR A 312 62.69 -9.44 28.39
C THR A 312 62.60 -9.21 26.88
N PRO A 313 62.50 -7.96 26.38
CA PRO A 313 62.56 -7.71 24.96
C PRO A 313 64.00 -7.92 24.46
N GLU A 314 64.22 -8.96 23.67
CA GLU A 314 65.42 -9.11 22.85
C GLU A 314 65.53 -7.95 21.86
N PRO A 315 66.75 -7.41 21.62
CA PRO A 315 66.95 -6.31 20.69
C PRO A 315 66.78 -6.77 19.24
N PRO A 316 66.33 -5.88 18.33
CA PRO A 316 66.14 -6.23 16.93
C PRO A 316 67.49 -6.46 16.24
N ASP A 317 67.63 -7.66 15.67
CA ASP A 317 68.73 -8.06 14.80
C ASP A 317 68.70 -7.25 13.50
N THR A 318 69.73 -6.44 13.31
CA THR A 318 70.00 -5.68 12.09
C THR A 318 70.65 -6.60 11.05
N GLY A 319 69.86 -7.10 10.10
CA GLY A 319 70.32 -7.86 8.93
C GLY A 319 69.68 -7.37 7.62
N PRO A 320 70.34 -7.54 6.45
CA PRO A 320 70.56 -6.45 5.50
C PRO A 320 69.51 -6.28 4.41
N GLN A 321 69.46 -5.02 3.94
CA GLN A 321 68.82 -4.57 2.71
C GLN A 321 69.28 -5.36 1.48
N SER A 322 68.31 -5.90 0.74
CA SER A 322 68.35 -6.09 -0.72
C SER A 322 66.92 -5.80 -1.19
N GLY A 323 66.60 -4.85 -2.08
CA GLY A 323 67.36 -4.32 -3.20
C GLY A 323 66.90 -5.00 -4.47
N VAL A 324 65.67 -4.76 -4.93
CA VAL A 324 65.26 -4.98 -6.33
C VAL A 324 64.21 -3.93 -6.74
N ASP A 325 64.65 -3.10 -7.69
CA ASP A 325 63.88 -2.21 -8.54
C ASP A 325 62.77 -2.92 -9.31
N GLY A 326 61.65 -2.22 -9.55
CA GLY A 326 60.58 -2.71 -10.43
C GLY A 326 59.65 -1.60 -10.88
N ARG A 327 60.16 -0.72 -11.75
CA ARG A 327 59.36 0.22 -12.57
C ARG A 327 58.47 -0.54 -13.57
N GLY A 328 57.28 0.00 -13.80
CA GLY A 328 56.36 -0.27 -14.92
C GLY A 328 54.95 0.07 -14.44
N ASP A 329 54.32 1.20 -14.76
CA ASP A 329 54.15 1.92 -16.03
C ASP A 329 53.53 1.06 -17.14
N LEU A 330 52.21 1.23 -17.33
CA LEU A 330 51.36 0.95 -18.51
C LEU A 330 49.89 1.22 -18.09
N ARG A 331 49.33 2.40 -18.39
CA ARG A 331 48.49 2.72 -19.56
C ARG A 331 47.25 1.82 -19.75
N ALA A 332 46.09 2.47 -19.60
CA ALA A 332 45.02 2.70 -20.59
C ALA A 332 44.58 1.58 -21.58
N LEU A 333 43.28 1.70 -21.93
CA LEU A 333 42.45 0.97 -22.93
C LEU A 333 41.66 -0.18 -22.27
N GLU A 334 40.32 -0.26 -22.31
CA GLU A 334 39.26 0.30 -23.18
C GLU A 334 38.00 0.62 -22.35
#